data_AF-A0A4Q4D2S4-F1
#
_entry.id   AF-A0A4Q4D2S4-F1
#
_cell.length_a   1.000
_cell.length_b   1.000
_cell.length_c   1.000
_cell.angle_alpha   90.00
_cell.angle_beta   90.00
_cell.angle_gamma   90.00
#
_symmetry.space_group_name_H-M   'P 1'
#
loop_
_entity.id
_entity.type
_entity.pdbx_description
1 polymer ?
#
loop_
_entity_poly.entity_id
_entity_poly.type
_entity_poly.pdbx_seq_one_letter_code
_entity_poly.pdbx_strand_id
1 'polypeptide(L)'
;MDLSKLTTRSQQALATALSQAAAAGNPAVEPAHLLAALLTQDGGTGAPLLRAAGSDPDRVLADLKTTLDALPAAAGSSVQNPTLSRSSHEVLQRATDLAAQLGDEFVSTEHLVVGLATVESPTRELLARHGATPETLQAAFEAVRGSARVTSQDAEDSYQSLEKYGVDLTAVAREGKLDPVIGRDAEIRRVVQVLSRRTKNNPVLIGEPGVGKTAVVEGLAQRIVAGDVPDSLKGRRLISLDLGAMVAGAKYRGEFEERLKAVLAEIKESDGQVITFIDELHTVVGAGASGDSSMDAGNMLKPMLARGELRMIGATTLDEYRERIEKDPALERRFQQVLVGEPTVEDTIAILRGIKEKYEAHHKVEITDAALVAAATLSHRYIPGRQLPDKAIDLVDEASSRLRMEIDSSPVEIDELRRGVDRLKMEELHLQNETDDASVDRLEKLRAELADKQETLRALEQRWEAEKASLNVVGEIKERIDEVRMAAERAQREGDLETAARLT
;
A
#
# COMPACT_ATOMS: atom_id res chain seq x y z
N MET A 1 -16.63 -4.13 36.79
CA MET A 1 -16.69 -3.20 35.65
C MET A 1 -17.92 -3.51 34.83
N ASP A 2 -18.60 -2.49 34.33
CA ASP A 2 -19.69 -2.64 33.35
C ASP A 2 -19.09 -2.74 31.94
N LEU A 3 -19.31 -3.86 31.25
CA LEU A 3 -18.77 -4.10 29.90
C LEU A 3 -19.35 -3.13 28.86
N SER A 4 -20.50 -2.49 29.14
CA SER A 4 -21.10 -1.48 28.25
C SER A 4 -20.29 -0.19 28.16
N LYS A 5 -19.33 0.01 29.08
CA LYS A 5 -18.38 1.13 29.10
C LYS A 5 -17.13 0.91 28.25
N LEU A 6 -16.99 -0.25 27.61
CA LEU A 6 -15.94 -0.49 26.63
C LEU A 6 -16.37 0.00 25.24
N THR A 7 -15.43 0.51 24.44
CA THR A 7 -15.64 0.71 23.00
C THR A 7 -15.94 -0.62 22.30
N THR A 8 -16.55 -0.56 21.11
CA THR A 8 -16.85 -1.74 20.29
C THR A 8 -15.60 -2.59 20.04
N ARG A 9 -14.46 -1.93 19.75
CA ARG A 9 -13.16 -2.57 19.55
C ARG A 9 -12.57 -3.17 20.83
N SER A 10 -12.71 -2.51 21.97
CA SER A 10 -12.29 -3.06 23.27
C SER A 10 -13.10 -4.29 23.67
N GLN A 11 -14.42 -4.30 23.38
CA GLN A 11 -15.27 -5.47 23.59
C GLN A 11 -14.84 -6.64 22.70
N GLN A 12 -14.53 -6.37 21.43
CA GLN A 12 -14.01 -7.37 20.49
C GLN A 12 -12.66 -7.92 20.94
N ALA A 13 -11.73 -7.07 21.38
CA ALA A 13 -10.42 -7.51 21.89
C ALA A 13 -10.57 -8.43 23.11
N LEU A 14 -11.47 -8.09 24.04
CA LEU A 14 -11.78 -8.94 25.20
C LEU A 14 -12.39 -10.30 24.78
N ALA A 15 -13.31 -10.30 23.82
CA ALA A 15 -13.91 -11.52 23.28
C ALA A 15 -12.87 -12.41 22.57
N THR A 16 -11.95 -11.80 21.81
CA THR A 16 -10.83 -12.49 21.15
C THR A 16 -9.89 -13.10 22.19
N ALA A 17 -9.53 -12.36 23.24
CA ALA A 17 -8.68 -12.88 24.32
C ALA A 17 -9.33 -14.08 25.04
N LEU A 18 -10.65 -14.04 25.27
CA LEU A 18 -11.43 -15.16 25.81
C LEU A 18 -11.38 -16.39 24.88
N SER A 19 -11.57 -16.18 23.59
CA SER A 19 -11.50 -17.24 22.59
C SER A 19 -10.10 -17.85 22.47
N GLN A 20 -9.04 -17.03 22.55
CA GLN A 20 -7.65 -17.48 22.51
C GLN A 20 -7.31 -18.34 23.73
N ALA A 21 -7.65 -17.90 24.94
CA ALA A 21 -7.44 -18.68 26.16
C ALA A 21 -8.19 -20.02 26.11
N ALA A 22 -9.43 -20.02 25.59
CA ALA A 22 -10.23 -21.23 25.47
C ALA A 22 -9.62 -22.22 24.46
N ALA A 23 -9.17 -21.72 23.29
CA ALA A 23 -8.54 -22.53 22.26
C ALA A 23 -7.21 -23.13 22.71
N ALA A 24 -6.45 -22.40 23.53
CA ALA A 24 -5.18 -22.86 24.12
C ALA A 24 -5.37 -23.72 25.38
N GLY A 25 -6.61 -23.93 25.84
CA GLY A 25 -6.91 -24.70 27.05
C GLY A 25 -6.45 -24.03 28.35
N ASN A 26 -6.23 -22.72 28.34
CA ASN A 26 -5.82 -22.00 29.53
C ASN A 26 -7.02 -21.80 30.47
N PRO A 27 -6.87 -22.01 31.79
CA PRO A 27 -7.98 -21.92 32.74
C PRO A 27 -8.47 -20.48 32.98
N ALA A 28 -7.65 -19.48 32.62
CA ALA A 28 -7.96 -18.08 32.80
C ALA A 28 -7.41 -17.22 31.66
N VAL A 29 -8.10 -16.12 31.38
CA VAL A 29 -7.62 -15.06 30.48
C VAL A 29 -6.61 -14.22 31.24
N GLU A 30 -5.33 -14.44 30.94
CA GLU A 30 -4.21 -13.62 31.42
C GLU A 30 -4.00 -12.33 30.61
N PRO A 31 -3.31 -11.31 31.17
CA PRO A 31 -2.94 -10.07 30.47
C PRO A 31 -2.25 -10.30 29.12
N ALA A 32 -1.53 -11.42 28.97
CA ALA A 32 -0.90 -11.81 27.72
C ALA A 32 -1.89 -12.03 26.57
N HIS A 33 -3.07 -12.62 26.85
CA HIS A 33 -4.12 -12.79 25.83
C HIS A 33 -4.74 -11.46 25.42
N LEU A 34 -4.93 -10.55 26.39
CA LEU A 34 -5.44 -9.21 26.11
C LEU A 34 -4.46 -8.45 25.22
N LEU A 35 -3.16 -8.48 25.55
CA LEU A 35 -2.14 -7.84 24.71
C LEU A 35 -2.11 -8.45 23.30
N ALA A 36 -2.16 -9.78 23.19
CA ALA A 36 -2.16 -10.44 21.88
C ALA A 36 -3.38 -10.01 21.05
N ALA A 37 -4.58 -10.06 21.64
CA ALA A 37 -5.81 -9.63 20.97
C ALA A 37 -5.78 -8.17 20.52
N LEU A 38 -5.21 -7.26 21.33
CA LEU A 38 -5.10 -5.83 21.00
C LEU A 38 -4.08 -5.56 19.88
N LEU A 39 -2.99 -6.34 19.81
CA LEU A 39 -1.94 -6.18 18.80
C LEU A 39 -2.28 -6.86 17.47
N THR A 40 -3.09 -7.92 17.48
CA THR A 40 -3.52 -8.63 16.27
C THR A 40 -4.89 -8.18 15.76
N GLN A 41 -5.50 -7.15 16.35
CA GLN A 41 -6.81 -6.65 15.92
C GLN A 41 -6.67 -5.86 14.62
N ASP A 42 -7.39 -6.29 13.58
CA ASP A 42 -7.37 -5.61 12.28
C ASP A 42 -7.87 -4.16 12.37
N GLY A 43 -7.05 -3.24 11.88
CA GLY A 43 -7.27 -1.80 11.98
C GLY A 43 -7.34 -1.26 13.41
N GLY A 44 -6.89 -2.03 14.41
CA GLY A 44 -6.84 -1.62 15.82
C GLY A 44 -5.67 -0.68 16.09
N THR A 45 -5.76 0.08 17.18
CA THR A 45 -4.79 1.13 17.52
C THR A 45 -3.70 0.66 18.49
N GLY A 46 -3.77 -0.58 18.99
CA GLY A 46 -2.78 -1.14 19.92
C GLY A 46 -1.35 -1.21 19.35
N ALA A 47 -1.19 -1.71 18.12
CA ALA A 47 0.12 -1.76 17.46
C ALA A 47 0.63 -0.36 17.05
N PRO A 48 -0.18 0.54 16.46
CA PRO A 48 0.20 1.95 16.26
C PRO A 48 0.65 2.64 17.54
N LEU A 49 -0.04 2.43 18.67
CA LEU A 49 0.34 3.03 19.95
C LEU A 49 1.72 2.57 20.43
N LEU A 50 2.04 1.28 20.31
CA LEU A 50 3.38 0.77 20.61
C LEU A 50 4.45 1.41 19.72
N ARG A 51 4.19 1.54 18.42
CA ARG A 51 5.10 2.24 17.49
C ARG A 51 5.33 3.69 17.90
N ALA A 52 4.26 4.40 18.26
CA ALA A 52 4.34 5.78 18.73
C ALA A 52 5.11 5.91 20.05
N ALA A 53 5.08 4.89 20.91
CA ALA A 53 5.88 4.81 22.13
C ALA A 53 7.35 4.42 21.89
N GLY A 54 7.75 4.17 20.63
CA GLY A 54 9.11 3.78 20.26
C GLY A 54 9.40 2.27 20.33
N SER A 55 8.36 1.45 20.48
CA SER A 55 8.45 -0.01 20.53
C SER A 55 8.05 -0.65 19.19
N ASP A 56 8.67 -1.78 18.86
CA ASP A 56 8.34 -2.58 17.68
C ASP A 56 7.25 -3.63 18.01
N PRO A 57 6.01 -3.49 17.50
CA PRO A 57 4.92 -4.41 17.82
C PRO A 57 5.17 -5.85 17.39
N ASP A 58 5.91 -6.06 16.29
CA ASP A 58 6.16 -7.40 15.76
C ASP A 58 7.13 -8.16 16.67
N ARG A 59 8.13 -7.46 17.22
CA ARG A 59 9.03 -8.01 18.25
C ARG A 59 8.30 -8.29 19.56
N VAL A 60 7.42 -7.39 19.97
CA VAL A 60 6.58 -7.58 21.17
C VAL A 60 5.70 -8.81 21.00
N LEU A 61 5.04 -8.99 19.84
CA LEU A 61 4.22 -10.16 19.53
C LEU A 61 5.04 -11.47 19.51
N ALA A 62 6.24 -11.44 18.93
CA ALA A 62 7.13 -12.60 18.88
C ALA A 62 7.52 -13.07 20.30
N ASP A 63 7.89 -12.15 21.18
CA ASP A 63 8.22 -12.46 22.58
C ASP A 63 6.98 -12.85 23.39
N LEU A 64 5.83 -12.24 23.09
CA LEU A 64 4.56 -12.52 23.77
C LEU A 64 4.11 -13.96 23.53
N LYS A 65 4.36 -14.49 22.33
CA LYS A 65 4.11 -15.90 22.02
C LYS A 65 4.80 -16.84 23.01
N THR A 66 6.06 -16.56 23.36
CA THR A 66 6.79 -17.35 24.37
C THR A 66 6.13 -17.29 25.74
N THR A 67 5.52 -16.15 26.09
CA THR A 67 4.80 -15.97 27.36
C THR A 67 3.48 -16.75 27.37
N LEU A 68 2.76 -16.77 26.25
CA LEU A 68 1.53 -17.54 26.06
C LEU A 68 1.79 -19.05 26.09
N ASP A 69 2.85 -19.51 25.39
CA ASP A 69 3.23 -20.93 25.35
C ASP A 69 3.67 -21.47 26.72
N ALA A 70 4.12 -20.59 27.63
CA ALA A 70 4.48 -20.95 29.00
C ALA A 70 3.29 -21.05 29.97
N LEU A 71 2.07 -20.68 29.54
CA LEU A 71 0.89 -20.72 30.41
C LEU A 71 0.42 -22.17 30.67
N PRO A 72 -0.12 -22.46 31.87
CA PRO A 72 -0.73 -23.76 32.13
C PRO A 72 -1.90 -24.04 31.19
N ALA A 73 -1.94 -25.24 30.61
CA ALA A 73 -3.01 -25.70 29.72
C ALA A 73 -3.64 -26.99 30.26
N ALA A 74 -4.96 -27.09 30.16
CA ALA A 74 -5.75 -28.27 30.49
C ALA A 74 -6.49 -28.77 29.25
N ALA A 75 -6.62 -30.10 29.11
CA ALA A 75 -7.34 -30.74 28.01
C ALA A 75 -8.42 -31.69 28.53
N GLY A 76 -9.58 -31.71 27.89
CA GLY A 76 -10.69 -32.63 28.21
C GLY A 76 -12.07 -31.99 28.05
N SER A 77 -13.12 -32.83 28.01
CA SER A 77 -14.52 -32.40 27.90
C SER A 77 -15.09 -31.71 29.15
N SER A 78 -14.31 -31.65 30.24
CA SER A 78 -14.63 -30.98 31.50
C SER A 78 -13.87 -29.66 31.71
N VAL A 79 -13.14 -29.17 30.71
CA VAL A 79 -12.47 -27.87 30.78
C VAL A 79 -13.53 -26.77 30.79
N GLN A 80 -13.60 -26.03 31.90
CA GLN A 80 -14.50 -24.90 32.03
C GLN A 80 -14.06 -23.76 31.11
N ASN A 81 -15.02 -22.94 30.67
CA ASN A 81 -14.69 -21.73 29.92
C ASN A 81 -13.79 -20.82 30.77
N PRO A 82 -12.72 -20.25 30.18
CA PRO A 82 -11.79 -19.40 30.91
C PRO A 82 -12.51 -18.18 31.45
N THR A 83 -12.15 -17.79 32.67
CA THR A 83 -12.59 -16.53 33.28
C THR A 83 -11.43 -15.55 33.33
N LEU A 84 -11.69 -14.25 33.52
CA LEU A 84 -10.62 -13.28 33.66
C LEU A 84 -9.79 -13.58 34.91
N SER A 85 -8.46 -13.59 34.77
CA SER A 85 -7.56 -13.67 35.91
C SER A 85 -7.66 -12.39 36.76
N ARG A 86 -7.14 -12.43 37.99
CA ARG A 86 -7.13 -11.26 38.89
C ARG A 86 -6.36 -10.08 38.27
N SER A 87 -5.25 -10.35 37.62
CA SER A 87 -4.43 -9.35 36.92
C SER A 87 -5.18 -8.76 35.71
N SER A 88 -5.86 -9.57 34.90
CA SER A 88 -6.69 -9.07 33.80
C SER A 88 -7.86 -8.21 34.28
N HIS A 89 -8.48 -8.57 35.40
CA HIS A 89 -9.49 -7.73 36.04
C HIS A 89 -8.90 -6.38 36.53
N GLU A 90 -7.68 -6.39 37.08
CA GLU A 90 -7.01 -5.16 37.48
C GLU A 90 -6.65 -4.29 36.26
N VAL A 91 -6.23 -4.89 35.15
CA VAL A 91 -5.93 -4.17 33.89
C VAL A 91 -7.17 -3.39 33.41
N LEU A 92 -8.32 -4.04 33.38
CA LEU A 92 -9.59 -3.40 33.02
C LEU A 92 -9.94 -2.25 33.97
N GLN A 93 -9.68 -2.42 35.28
CA GLN A 93 -9.92 -1.35 36.25
C GLN A 93 -8.97 -0.16 36.02
N ARG A 94 -7.67 -0.41 35.80
CA ARG A 94 -6.69 0.65 35.51
C ARG A 94 -7.02 1.41 34.22
N ALA A 95 -7.44 0.70 33.19
CA ALA A 95 -7.90 1.31 31.95
C ALA A 95 -9.14 2.19 32.17
N THR A 96 -10.05 1.77 33.03
CA THR A 96 -11.24 2.57 33.42
C THR A 96 -10.84 3.84 34.17
N ASP A 97 -9.94 3.71 35.14
CA ASP A 97 -9.46 4.84 35.93
C ASP A 97 -8.72 5.86 35.05
N LEU A 98 -7.93 5.37 34.09
CA LEU A 98 -7.24 6.23 33.11
C LEU A 98 -8.23 6.96 32.20
N ALA A 99 -9.24 6.27 31.67
CA ALA A 99 -10.28 6.90 30.85
C ALA A 99 -10.99 8.03 31.61
N ALA A 100 -11.33 7.79 32.88
CA ALA A 100 -11.93 8.81 33.73
C ALA A 100 -10.99 10.00 33.99
N GLN A 101 -9.69 9.76 34.22
CA GLN A 101 -8.69 10.83 34.40
C GLN A 101 -8.56 11.71 33.15
N LEU A 102 -8.65 11.08 31.98
CA LEU A 102 -8.53 11.73 30.68
C LEU A 102 -9.84 12.34 30.17
N GLY A 103 -10.93 12.19 30.93
CA GLY A 103 -12.25 12.74 30.63
C GLY A 103 -13.01 11.99 29.54
N ASP A 104 -12.67 10.72 29.32
CA ASP A 104 -13.27 9.83 28.34
C ASP A 104 -14.49 9.09 28.92
N GLU A 105 -15.55 8.92 28.11
CA GLU A 105 -16.80 8.29 28.56
C GLU A 105 -16.80 6.76 28.41
N PHE A 106 -15.93 6.26 27.52
CA PHE A 106 -15.70 4.85 27.21
C PHE A 106 -14.21 4.50 27.30
N VAL A 107 -13.92 3.24 27.65
CA VAL A 107 -12.57 2.69 27.68
C VAL A 107 -12.22 2.13 26.30
N SER A 108 -11.21 2.74 25.69
CA SER A 108 -10.68 2.37 24.38
C SER A 108 -9.55 1.35 24.45
N THR A 109 -9.14 0.81 23.30
CA THR A 109 -8.05 -0.16 23.19
C THR A 109 -6.71 0.40 23.68
N GLU A 110 -6.45 1.70 23.49
CA GLU A 110 -5.26 2.38 24.04
C GLU A 110 -5.26 2.40 25.57
N HIS A 111 -6.41 2.66 26.19
CA HIS A 111 -6.54 2.60 27.65
C HIS A 111 -6.18 1.22 28.20
N LEU A 112 -6.58 0.16 27.48
CA LEU A 112 -6.25 -1.22 27.82
C LEU A 112 -4.74 -1.48 27.70
N VAL A 113 -4.08 -0.99 26.64
CA VAL A 113 -2.63 -1.13 26.47
C VAL A 113 -1.86 -0.42 27.59
N VAL A 114 -2.26 0.80 27.97
CA VAL A 114 -1.64 1.50 29.12
C VAL A 114 -1.92 0.76 30.43
N GLY A 115 -3.13 0.21 30.60
CA GLY A 115 -3.48 -0.63 31.74
C GLY A 115 -2.60 -1.88 31.86
N LEU A 116 -2.30 -2.54 30.74
CA LEU A 116 -1.40 -3.70 30.67
C LEU A 116 0.03 -3.38 31.11
N ALA A 117 0.53 -2.18 30.80
CA ALA A 117 1.84 -1.73 31.25
C ALA A 117 1.88 -1.33 32.73
N THR A 118 0.72 -1.07 33.34
CA THR A 118 0.61 -0.59 34.72
C THR A 118 0.52 -1.73 35.74
N VAL A 119 -0.19 -2.80 35.41
CA VAL A 119 -0.46 -3.91 36.33
C VAL A 119 0.72 -4.90 36.39
N GLU A 120 1.15 -5.26 37.62
CA GLU A 120 2.21 -6.25 37.83
C GLU A 120 1.83 -7.59 37.20
N SER A 121 2.56 -7.97 36.15
CA SER A 121 2.36 -9.21 35.39
C SER A 121 3.59 -9.47 34.51
N PRO A 122 3.80 -10.72 34.04
CA PRO A 122 4.81 -11.02 33.02
C PRO A 122 4.66 -10.17 31.75
N THR A 123 3.43 -9.79 31.42
CA THR A 123 3.12 -8.91 30.27
C THR A 123 3.65 -7.49 30.46
N ARG A 124 3.57 -6.93 31.68
CA ARG A 124 4.19 -5.64 32.00
C ARG A 124 5.72 -5.68 31.87
N GLU A 125 6.34 -6.74 32.38
CA GLU A 125 7.79 -6.92 32.27
C GLU A 125 8.23 -7.04 30.81
N LEU A 126 7.45 -7.76 29.99
CA LEU A 126 7.67 -7.85 28.55
C LEU A 126 7.57 -6.49 27.87
N LEU A 127 6.51 -5.72 28.11
CA LEU A 127 6.34 -4.38 27.55
C LEU A 127 7.49 -3.45 27.96
N ALA A 128 7.91 -3.49 29.23
CA ALA A 128 9.02 -2.69 29.72
C ALA A 128 10.37 -3.03 29.06
N ARG A 129 10.64 -4.32 28.77
CA ARG A 129 11.85 -4.74 28.02
C ARG A 129 11.91 -4.16 26.61
N HIS A 130 10.75 -3.91 26.01
CA HIS A 130 10.62 -3.29 24.68
C HIS A 130 10.50 -1.75 24.72
N GLY A 131 10.64 -1.13 25.90
CA GLY A 131 10.56 0.33 26.06
C GLY A 131 9.14 0.88 26.20
N ALA A 132 8.12 0.02 26.21
CA ALA A 132 6.72 0.38 26.40
C ALA A 132 6.37 0.42 27.90
N THR A 133 6.78 1.49 28.58
CA THR A 133 6.43 1.74 29.99
C THR A 133 5.09 2.48 30.07
N PRO A 134 4.41 2.51 31.24
CA PRO A 134 3.20 3.31 31.41
C PRO A 134 3.38 4.76 30.96
N GLU A 135 4.53 5.36 31.28
CA GLU A 135 4.84 6.75 30.95
C GLU A 135 5.03 6.95 29.44
N THR A 136 5.74 6.05 28.75
CA THR A 136 5.95 6.17 27.31
C THR A 136 4.67 5.91 26.52
N LEU A 137 3.88 4.93 26.95
CA LEU A 137 2.57 4.64 26.35
C LEU A 137 1.54 5.74 26.60
N GLN A 138 1.49 6.32 27.80
CA GLN A 138 0.59 7.42 28.08
C GLN A 138 0.98 8.67 27.29
N ALA A 139 2.26 9.01 27.22
CA ALA A 139 2.73 10.14 26.42
C ALA A 139 2.46 9.94 24.92
N ALA A 140 2.67 8.72 24.41
CA ALA A 140 2.32 8.36 23.04
C ALA A 140 0.81 8.44 22.79
N PHE A 141 -0.01 7.98 23.73
CA PHE A 141 -1.46 8.07 23.64
C PHE A 141 -1.92 9.52 23.59
N GLU A 142 -1.43 10.37 24.49
CA GLU A 142 -1.73 11.81 24.51
C GLU A 142 -1.29 12.52 23.21
N ALA A 143 -0.14 12.14 22.64
CA ALA A 143 0.36 12.70 21.39
C ALA A 143 -0.47 12.26 20.17
N VAL A 144 -0.86 10.99 20.09
CA VAL A 144 -1.66 10.43 18.98
C VAL A 144 -3.11 10.91 19.05
N ARG A 145 -3.68 11.02 20.26
CA ARG A 145 -5.08 11.42 20.44
C ARG A 145 -5.32 12.93 20.36
N GLY A 146 -4.30 13.75 20.62
CA GLY A 146 -4.44 15.21 20.69
C GLY A 146 -5.51 15.66 21.69
N SER A 147 -6.50 16.45 21.23
CA SER A 147 -7.62 16.93 22.05
C SER A 147 -8.89 16.09 21.96
N ALA A 148 -8.88 15.00 21.19
CA ALA A 148 -10.06 14.17 20.98
C ALA A 148 -10.38 13.34 22.23
N ARG A 149 -11.67 13.13 22.49
CA ARG A 149 -12.20 12.33 23.61
C ARG A 149 -12.98 11.13 23.10
N VAL A 150 -12.93 10.02 23.83
CA VAL A 150 -13.68 8.80 23.53
C VAL A 150 -15.09 8.92 24.11
N THR A 151 -15.96 9.60 23.38
CA THR A 151 -17.35 9.91 23.80
C THR A 151 -18.40 8.99 23.17
N SER A 152 -18.00 8.03 22.33
CA SER A 152 -18.89 7.02 21.75
C SER A 152 -18.22 5.64 21.72
N GLN A 153 -19.02 4.58 21.57
CA GLN A 153 -18.51 3.21 21.48
C GLN A 153 -17.68 2.97 20.20
N ASP A 154 -17.94 3.73 19.14
CA ASP A 154 -17.28 3.59 17.83
C ASP A 154 -16.24 4.70 17.59
N ALA A 155 -15.84 5.44 18.62
CA ALA A 155 -14.90 6.56 18.50
C ALA A 155 -13.54 6.13 17.91
N GLU A 156 -13.11 4.89 18.11
CA GLU A 156 -11.87 4.34 17.54
C GLU A 156 -11.95 4.17 16.01
N ASP A 157 -13.15 4.06 15.42
CA ASP A 157 -13.28 3.93 13.97
C ASP A 157 -13.02 5.24 13.24
N SER A 158 -13.24 6.39 13.90
CA SER A 158 -12.93 7.72 13.37
C SER A 158 -11.46 8.12 13.54
N TYR A 159 -10.70 7.47 14.44
CA TYR A 159 -9.25 7.67 14.53
C TYR A 159 -8.54 7.10 13.28
N GLN A 160 -7.56 7.86 12.78
CA GLN A 160 -6.75 7.55 11.60
C GLN A 160 -7.56 7.36 10.31
N SER A 161 -8.65 8.09 10.15
CA SER A 161 -9.47 8.07 8.93
C SER A 161 -8.63 8.43 7.70
N LEU A 162 -7.68 9.34 7.85
CA LEU A 162 -6.77 9.77 6.80
C LEU A 162 -5.78 8.67 6.35
N GLU A 163 -5.40 7.74 7.24
CA GLU A 163 -4.57 6.57 6.88
C GLU A 163 -5.41 5.47 6.23
N LYS A 164 -6.68 5.30 6.64
CA LYS A 164 -7.59 4.30 6.06
C LYS A 164 -8.02 4.65 4.63
N TYR A 165 -8.23 5.94 4.37
CA TYR A 165 -8.78 6.44 3.09
C TYR A 165 -7.82 7.33 2.32
N GLY A 166 -6.55 7.35 2.70
CA GLY A 166 -5.53 8.16 2.05
C GLY A 166 -4.17 7.48 2.00
N VAL A 167 -3.40 7.82 0.97
CA VAL A 167 -2.02 7.36 0.77
C VAL A 167 -1.08 8.54 0.97
N ASP A 168 -0.16 8.43 1.93
CA ASP A 168 0.86 9.44 2.17
C ASP A 168 1.98 9.34 1.12
N LEU A 169 1.84 10.12 0.04
CA LEU A 169 2.81 10.18 -1.05
C LEU A 169 4.20 10.66 -0.58
N THR A 170 4.27 11.47 0.48
CA THR A 170 5.57 11.86 1.06
C THR A 170 6.23 10.71 1.83
N ALA A 171 5.45 9.83 2.48
CA ALA A 171 5.99 8.61 3.09
C ALA A 171 6.50 7.65 2.01
N VAL A 172 5.70 7.41 0.95
CA VAL A 172 6.12 6.57 -0.19
C VAL A 172 7.38 7.12 -0.87
N ALA A 173 7.49 8.46 -1.00
CA ALA A 173 8.70 9.12 -1.52
C ALA A 173 9.93 8.97 -0.59
N ARG A 174 9.74 8.98 0.74
CA ARG A 174 10.84 8.71 1.69
C ARG A 174 11.35 7.28 1.53
N GLU A 175 10.43 6.33 1.35
CA GLU A 175 10.75 4.92 1.12
C GLU A 175 11.41 4.65 -0.24
N GLY A 176 11.43 5.61 -1.16
CA GLY A 176 12.03 5.45 -2.50
C GLY A 176 11.16 4.66 -3.49
N LYS A 177 9.91 4.34 -3.12
CA LYS A 177 9.02 3.50 -3.91
C LYS A 177 8.35 4.21 -5.09
N LEU A 178 8.34 5.55 -5.10
CA LEU A 178 7.77 6.31 -6.22
C LEU A 178 8.67 6.19 -7.46
N ASP A 179 8.05 6.26 -8.64
CA ASP A 179 8.80 6.32 -9.90
C ASP A 179 9.50 7.66 -10.08
N PRO A 180 10.68 7.69 -10.72
CA PRO A 180 11.35 8.95 -11.03
C PRO A 180 10.46 9.78 -11.95
N VAL A 181 10.27 11.05 -11.63
CA VAL A 181 9.45 11.96 -12.43
C VAL A 181 10.34 12.73 -13.40
N ILE A 182 10.20 12.46 -14.70
CA ILE A 182 11.01 13.06 -15.76
C ILE A 182 10.19 14.09 -16.54
N GLY A 183 10.79 15.25 -16.82
CA GLY A 183 10.23 16.24 -17.75
C GLY A 183 9.04 17.06 -17.23
N ARG A 184 8.77 17.06 -15.91
CA ARG A 184 7.64 17.78 -15.28
C ARG A 184 8.05 18.93 -14.35
N ASP A 185 9.27 19.44 -14.49
CA ASP A 185 9.81 20.47 -13.59
C ASP A 185 9.03 21.78 -13.63
N ALA A 186 8.51 22.17 -14.80
CA ALA A 186 7.77 23.41 -14.97
C ALA A 186 6.41 23.34 -14.25
N GLU A 187 5.70 22.23 -14.41
CA GLU A 187 4.41 21.96 -13.79
C GLU A 187 4.56 21.83 -12.28
N ILE A 188 5.54 21.07 -11.79
CA ILE A 188 5.82 20.92 -10.35
C ILE A 188 6.16 22.29 -9.74
N ARG A 189 7.04 23.07 -10.38
CA ARG A 189 7.38 24.43 -9.92
C ARG A 189 6.15 25.33 -9.89
N ARG A 190 5.26 25.20 -10.87
CA ARG A 190 4.00 25.95 -10.90
C ARG A 190 3.08 25.55 -9.75
N VAL A 191 2.93 24.26 -9.47
CA VAL A 191 2.16 23.75 -8.32
C VAL A 191 2.71 24.29 -7.00
N VAL A 192 4.03 24.22 -6.80
CA VAL A 192 4.73 24.80 -5.64
C VAL A 192 4.42 26.30 -5.51
N GLN A 193 4.56 27.04 -6.60
CA GLN A 193 4.27 28.48 -6.63
C GLN A 193 2.82 28.76 -6.20
N VAL A 194 1.86 27.99 -6.71
CA VAL A 194 0.44 28.16 -6.39
C VAL A 194 0.18 27.87 -4.92
N LEU A 195 0.67 26.76 -4.40
CA LEU A 195 0.52 26.40 -2.99
C LEU A 195 1.07 27.51 -2.08
N SER A 196 2.20 28.13 -2.41
CA SER A 196 2.79 29.21 -1.61
C SER A 196 2.02 30.55 -1.65
N ARG A 197 0.94 30.67 -2.44
CA ARG A 197 0.14 31.92 -2.50
C ARG A 197 -0.74 32.08 -1.25
N ARG A 198 -1.09 33.35 -0.97
CA ARG A 198 -2.08 33.70 0.05
C ARG A 198 -3.53 33.48 -0.41
N THR A 199 -3.79 33.67 -1.70
CA THR A 199 -5.11 33.50 -2.32
C THR A 199 -4.97 32.68 -3.60
N LYS A 200 -6.04 31.97 -3.99
CA LYS A 200 -6.01 30.99 -5.10
C LYS A 200 -4.82 30.02 -4.95
N ASN A 201 -4.73 29.42 -3.76
CA ASN A 201 -3.60 28.61 -3.31
C ASN A 201 -3.85 27.10 -3.43
N ASN A 202 -4.93 26.71 -4.10
CA ASN A 202 -5.23 25.32 -4.41
C ASN A 202 -5.02 25.12 -5.91
N PRO A 203 -3.93 24.45 -6.35
CA PRO A 203 -3.73 24.16 -7.76
C PRO A 203 -4.72 23.09 -8.25
N VAL A 204 -5.20 23.25 -9.48
CA VAL A 204 -5.93 22.21 -10.21
C VAL A 204 -5.14 21.86 -11.46
N LEU A 205 -4.65 20.63 -11.51
CA LEU A 205 -4.00 20.03 -12.65
C LEU A 205 -5.06 19.71 -13.71
N ILE A 206 -4.97 20.39 -14.85
CA ILE A 206 -5.93 20.25 -15.95
C ILE A 206 -5.21 19.66 -17.14
N GLY A 207 -5.69 18.51 -17.61
CA GLY A 207 -5.15 17.82 -18.77
C GLY A 207 -5.99 16.58 -19.09
N GLU A 208 -5.76 16.00 -20.26
CA GLU A 208 -6.41 14.74 -20.65
C GLU A 208 -6.02 13.59 -19.71
N PRO A 209 -6.76 12.48 -19.68
CA PRO A 209 -6.32 11.25 -19.02
C PRO A 209 -4.98 10.76 -19.58
N GLY A 210 -4.16 10.12 -18.76
CA GLY A 210 -2.89 9.52 -19.21
C GLY A 210 -1.72 10.49 -19.46
N VAL A 211 -1.91 11.82 -19.38
CA VAL A 211 -0.80 12.78 -19.55
C VAL A 211 0.19 12.83 -18.38
N GLY A 212 -0.09 12.15 -17.26
CA GLY A 212 0.78 12.15 -16.07
C GLY A 212 0.47 13.26 -15.06
N LYS A 213 -0.81 13.56 -14.81
CA LYS A 213 -1.23 14.49 -13.74
C LYS A 213 -0.76 13.98 -12.36
N THR A 214 -0.95 12.70 -12.08
CA THR A 214 -0.50 12.05 -10.84
C THR A 214 1.03 12.11 -10.68
N ALA A 215 1.79 11.93 -11.77
CA ALA A 215 3.24 12.05 -11.75
C ALA A 215 3.72 13.45 -11.33
N VAL A 216 2.99 14.53 -11.66
CA VAL A 216 3.31 15.88 -11.15
C VAL A 216 3.15 15.96 -9.63
N VAL A 217 2.16 15.28 -9.07
CA VAL A 217 1.90 15.24 -7.62
C VAL A 217 2.94 14.38 -6.90
N GLU A 218 3.29 13.23 -7.45
CA GLU A 218 4.36 12.37 -6.96
C GLU A 218 5.72 13.08 -6.99
N GLY A 219 6.00 13.82 -8.07
CA GLY A 219 7.21 14.64 -8.19
C GLY A 219 7.24 15.78 -7.17
N LEU A 220 6.08 16.36 -6.84
CA LEU A 220 5.99 17.29 -5.71
C LEU A 220 6.31 16.60 -4.38
N ALA A 221 5.82 15.38 -4.13
CA ALA A 221 6.14 14.63 -2.92
C ALA A 221 7.65 14.38 -2.79
N GLN A 222 8.29 13.96 -3.88
CA GLN A 222 9.75 13.78 -3.95
C GLN A 222 10.49 15.07 -3.58
N ARG A 223 10.07 16.23 -4.13
CA ARG A 223 10.69 17.52 -3.80
C ARG A 223 10.47 17.97 -2.36
N ILE A 224 9.28 17.73 -1.80
CA ILE A 224 9.01 18.03 -0.38
C ILE A 224 9.95 17.23 0.51
N VAL A 225 10.15 15.95 0.21
CA VAL A 225 11.06 15.07 0.95
C VAL A 225 12.52 15.48 0.78
N ALA A 226 12.93 15.86 -0.43
CA ALA A 226 14.28 16.35 -0.71
C ALA A 226 14.55 17.76 -0.12
N GLY A 227 13.52 18.45 0.37
CA GLY A 227 13.63 19.83 0.83
C GLY A 227 13.79 20.86 -0.30
N ASP A 228 13.62 20.46 -1.57
CA ASP A 228 13.61 21.34 -2.76
C ASP A 228 12.25 22.04 -2.92
N VAL A 229 11.79 22.67 -1.85
CA VAL A 229 10.57 23.46 -1.79
C VAL A 229 10.77 24.67 -0.86
N PRO A 230 9.99 25.75 -1.01
CA PRO A 230 10.01 26.87 -0.07
C PRO A 230 9.72 26.42 1.36
N ASP A 231 10.25 27.14 2.35
CA ASP A 231 10.07 26.80 3.79
C ASP A 231 8.60 26.63 4.18
N SER A 232 7.69 27.35 3.51
CA SER A 232 6.26 27.20 3.71
C SER A 232 5.74 25.78 3.47
N LEU A 233 6.41 24.96 2.65
CA LEU A 233 6.01 23.60 2.26
C LEU A 233 6.94 22.52 2.81
N LYS A 234 8.09 22.88 3.39
CA LYS A 234 9.01 21.91 3.99
C LYS A 234 8.34 21.17 5.15
N GLY A 235 8.58 19.86 5.22
CA GLY A 235 8.04 19.00 6.28
C GLY A 235 6.55 18.71 6.21
N ARG A 236 5.80 19.31 5.24
CA ARG A 236 4.39 18.99 5.06
C ARG A 236 4.20 17.58 4.51
N ARG A 237 3.05 16.98 4.82
CA ARG A 237 2.63 15.68 4.28
C ARG A 237 1.76 15.89 3.05
N LEU A 238 2.01 15.14 1.98
CA LEU A 238 1.14 15.12 0.80
C LEU A 238 0.35 13.82 0.77
N ILE A 239 -0.97 13.91 0.91
CA ILE A 239 -1.85 12.74 1.08
C ILE A 239 -2.84 12.69 -0.07
N SER A 240 -2.79 11.62 -0.85
CA SER A 240 -3.76 11.31 -1.89
C SER A 240 -5.00 10.67 -1.26
N LEU A 241 -6.18 11.27 -1.42
CA LEU A 241 -7.42 10.66 -0.96
C LEU A 241 -7.98 9.69 -1.99
N ASP A 242 -8.33 8.49 -1.54
CA ASP A 242 -9.05 7.53 -2.35
C ASP A 242 -10.55 7.66 -2.07
N LEU A 243 -11.22 8.42 -2.91
CA LEU A 243 -12.66 8.60 -2.84
C LEU A 243 -13.40 7.29 -3.15
N GLY A 244 -12.86 6.45 -4.03
CA GLY A 244 -13.42 5.14 -4.37
C GLY A 244 -13.46 4.21 -3.16
N ALA A 245 -12.39 4.18 -2.36
CA ALA A 245 -12.36 3.43 -1.09
C ALA A 245 -13.38 3.93 -0.07
N MET A 246 -13.69 5.23 -0.05
CA MET A 246 -14.72 5.79 0.83
C MET A 246 -16.14 5.38 0.39
N VAL A 247 -16.38 5.25 -0.93
CA VAL A 247 -17.65 4.74 -1.48
C VAL A 247 -17.76 3.23 -1.30
N ALA A 248 -16.64 2.50 -1.45
CA ALA A 248 -16.59 1.07 -1.31
C ALA A 248 -17.05 0.63 0.09
N GLY A 249 -18.02 -0.27 0.15
CA GLY A 249 -18.59 -0.76 1.40
C GLY A 249 -19.49 0.23 2.15
N ALA A 250 -19.84 1.37 1.56
CA ALA A 250 -20.94 2.19 2.07
C ALA A 250 -22.27 1.61 1.58
N LYS A 251 -23.16 1.21 2.49
CA LYS A 251 -24.52 0.75 2.14
C LYS A 251 -25.45 1.93 1.87
N TYR A 252 -25.12 3.09 2.44
CA TYR A 252 -25.92 4.31 2.37
C TYR A 252 -25.03 5.52 2.11
N ARG A 253 -25.56 6.52 1.38
CA ARG A 253 -24.88 7.79 1.10
C ARG A 253 -24.39 8.52 2.36
N GLY A 254 -25.13 8.43 3.46
CA GLY A 254 -24.77 9.06 4.73
C GLY A 254 -23.46 8.53 5.32
N GLU A 255 -23.13 7.25 5.11
CA GLU A 255 -21.88 6.65 5.60
C GLU A 255 -20.67 7.22 4.87
N PHE A 256 -20.78 7.49 3.57
CA PHE A 256 -19.72 8.19 2.82
C PHE A 256 -19.51 9.61 3.34
N GLU A 257 -20.59 10.37 3.54
CA GLU A 257 -20.51 11.74 4.05
C GLU A 257 -19.89 11.77 5.45
N GLU A 258 -20.20 10.79 6.30
CA GLU A 258 -19.60 10.64 7.62
C GLU A 258 -18.10 10.32 7.56
N ARG A 259 -17.69 9.39 6.69
CA ARG A 259 -16.27 9.06 6.44
C ARG A 259 -15.49 10.27 5.93
N LEU A 260 -16.03 10.96 4.93
CA LEU A 260 -15.40 12.17 4.39
C LEU A 260 -15.31 13.28 5.45
N LYS A 261 -16.34 13.41 6.31
CA LYS A 261 -16.34 14.38 7.41
C LYS A 261 -15.23 14.09 8.42
N ALA A 262 -15.03 12.82 8.76
CA ALA A 262 -13.95 12.39 9.66
C ALA A 262 -12.57 12.72 9.07
N VAL A 263 -12.35 12.38 7.79
CA VAL A 263 -11.10 12.71 7.07
C VAL A 263 -10.85 14.22 7.02
N LEU A 264 -11.88 15.01 6.70
CA LEU A 264 -11.77 16.47 6.66
C LEU A 264 -11.53 17.09 8.04
N ALA A 265 -12.11 16.52 9.10
CA ALA A 265 -11.84 16.95 10.47
C ALA A 265 -10.38 16.72 10.85
N GLU A 266 -9.82 15.55 10.53
CA GLU A 266 -8.41 15.22 10.77
C GLU A 266 -7.45 16.15 10.00
N ILE A 267 -7.76 16.47 8.74
CA ILE A 267 -7.00 17.43 7.95
C ILE A 267 -7.05 18.83 8.57
N LYS A 268 -8.21 19.25 9.09
CA LYS A 268 -8.37 20.53 9.77
C LYS A 268 -7.55 20.59 11.06
N GLU A 269 -7.57 19.54 11.85
CA GLU A 269 -6.82 19.43 13.10
C GLU A 269 -5.31 19.39 12.88
N SER A 270 -4.87 18.99 11.69
CA SER A 270 -3.46 19.03 11.26
C SER A 270 -2.90 20.45 11.05
N ASP A 271 -3.67 21.52 11.26
CA ASP A 271 -3.26 22.93 11.18
C ASP A 271 -2.43 23.27 9.92
N GLY A 272 -2.86 22.74 8.77
CA GLY A 272 -2.21 22.96 7.48
C GLY A 272 -0.92 22.17 7.24
N GLN A 273 -0.53 21.24 8.11
CA GLN A 273 0.60 20.33 7.87
C GLN A 273 0.32 19.32 6.74
N VAL A 274 -0.95 19.10 6.42
CA VAL A 274 -1.39 18.20 5.34
C VAL A 274 -1.74 19.00 4.08
N ILE A 275 -1.24 18.54 2.95
CA ILE A 275 -1.66 18.91 1.61
C ILE A 275 -2.45 17.72 1.07
N THR A 276 -3.68 17.95 0.65
CA THR A 276 -4.56 16.89 0.16
C THR A 276 -4.51 16.84 -1.37
N PHE A 277 -4.31 15.67 -1.96
CA PHE A 277 -4.51 15.44 -3.39
C PHE A 277 -5.82 14.70 -3.61
N ILE A 278 -6.63 15.18 -4.55
CA ILE A 278 -7.85 14.52 -5.00
C ILE A 278 -7.76 14.38 -6.52
N ASP A 279 -7.64 13.14 -6.97
CA ASP A 279 -7.83 12.84 -8.39
C ASP A 279 -9.32 12.91 -8.74
N GLU A 280 -9.61 13.22 -10.00
CA GLU A 280 -10.97 13.42 -10.50
C GLU A 280 -11.79 14.38 -9.62
N LEU A 281 -11.24 15.55 -9.29
CA LEU A 281 -11.82 16.54 -8.38
C LEU A 281 -13.30 16.87 -8.69
N HIS A 282 -13.70 16.80 -9.95
CA HIS A 282 -15.06 17.06 -10.40
C HIS A 282 -16.10 16.08 -9.81
N THR A 283 -15.69 14.87 -9.40
CA THR A 283 -16.57 13.85 -8.80
C THR A 283 -17.13 14.27 -7.44
N VAL A 284 -16.33 15.00 -6.67
CA VAL A 284 -16.70 15.54 -5.33
C VAL A 284 -17.18 16.98 -5.37
N VAL A 285 -16.82 17.72 -6.42
CA VAL A 285 -17.16 19.13 -6.60
C VAL A 285 -18.12 19.29 -7.78
N GLY A 286 -19.32 18.71 -7.65
CA GLY A 286 -20.35 18.76 -8.68
C GLY A 286 -21.69 19.26 -8.13
N ALA A 287 -22.08 20.48 -8.48
CA ALA A 287 -23.39 21.02 -8.16
C ALA A 287 -24.50 20.15 -8.79
N GLY A 288 -25.27 19.46 -7.94
CA GLY A 288 -26.69 19.06 -8.08
C GLY A 288 -27.34 18.88 -9.46
N ALA A 289 -26.62 18.47 -10.50
CA ALA A 289 -27.16 18.34 -11.84
C ALA A 289 -27.62 16.89 -12.06
N SER A 290 -28.89 16.66 -11.74
CA SER A 290 -29.81 15.77 -12.47
C SER A 290 -29.24 14.40 -12.86
N GLY A 291 -28.98 13.57 -11.86
CA GLY A 291 -28.68 12.15 -12.02
C GLY A 291 -28.41 11.54 -10.65
N ASP A 292 -28.86 10.30 -10.44
CA ASP A 292 -28.77 9.51 -9.20
C ASP A 292 -27.33 9.25 -8.67
N SER A 293 -26.32 9.93 -9.23
CA SER A 293 -24.90 9.55 -9.16
C SER A 293 -23.91 10.64 -8.71
N SER A 294 -24.33 11.88 -8.43
CA SER A 294 -23.38 12.90 -7.93
C SER A 294 -23.36 12.97 -6.39
N MET A 295 -22.18 12.67 -5.83
CA MET A 295 -21.87 12.77 -4.42
C MET A 295 -21.60 14.25 -4.10
N ASP A 296 -22.49 14.92 -3.38
CA ASP A 296 -22.38 16.38 -3.13
C ASP A 296 -21.49 16.70 -1.91
N ALA A 297 -20.23 16.29 -2.00
CA ALA A 297 -19.18 16.62 -1.04
C ALA A 297 -18.76 18.11 -1.12
N GLY A 298 -19.16 18.81 -2.19
CA GLY A 298 -18.81 20.22 -2.43
C GLY A 298 -19.24 21.14 -1.29
N ASN A 299 -20.39 20.87 -0.65
CA ASN A 299 -20.88 21.65 0.50
C ASN A 299 -19.98 21.52 1.75
N MET A 300 -19.25 20.41 1.88
CA MET A 300 -18.31 20.18 2.99
C MET A 300 -16.95 20.82 2.71
N LEU A 301 -16.49 20.80 1.46
CA LEU A 301 -15.19 21.35 1.06
C LEU A 301 -15.19 22.88 1.00
N LYS A 302 -16.26 23.50 0.49
CA LYS A 302 -16.36 24.95 0.28
C LYS A 302 -16.05 25.79 1.53
N PRO A 303 -16.63 25.50 2.72
CA PRO A 303 -16.35 26.29 3.91
C PRO A 303 -14.89 26.21 4.35
N MET A 304 -14.26 25.03 4.24
CA MET A 304 -12.87 24.84 4.63
C MET A 304 -11.91 25.55 3.66
N LEU A 305 -12.16 25.43 2.35
CA LEU A 305 -11.43 26.19 1.33
C LEU A 305 -11.62 27.70 1.49
N ALA A 306 -12.80 28.15 1.92
CA ALA A 306 -13.08 29.55 2.19
C ALA A 306 -12.26 30.11 3.36
N ARG A 307 -12.11 29.31 4.43
CA ARG A 307 -11.36 29.67 5.65
C ARG A 307 -9.85 29.46 5.55
N GLY A 308 -9.37 28.76 4.51
CA GLY A 308 -7.99 28.28 4.45
C GLY A 308 -7.73 27.06 5.35
N GLU A 309 -8.81 26.46 5.85
CA GLU A 309 -8.96 25.17 6.53
C GLU A 309 -8.20 24.03 5.84
N LEU A 310 -8.36 24.02 4.51
CA LEU A 310 -7.98 22.94 3.62
C LEU A 310 -7.05 23.48 2.54
N ARG A 311 -5.92 22.80 2.37
CA ARG A 311 -4.99 23.02 1.27
C ARG A 311 -4.99 21.79 0.39
N MET A 312 -5.32 21.96 -0.88
CA MET A 312 -5.49 20.83 -1.77
C MET A 312 -4.93 21.04 -3.18
N ILE A 313 -4.63 19.93 -3.83
CA ILE A 313 -4.30 19.79 -5.24
C ILE A 313 -5.42 18.96 -5.85
N GLY A 314 -6.06 19.48 -6.90
CA GLY A 314 -7.04 18.71 -7.68
C GLY A 314 -6.46 18.27 -9.01
N ALA A 315 -6.98 17.18 -9.58
CA ALA A 315 -6.79 16.83 -10.98
C ALA A 315 -8.13 16.59 -11.68
N THR A 316 -8.27 17.04 -12.93
CA THR A 316 -9.52 16.90 -13.72
C THR A 316 -9.23 17.18 -15.20
N THR A 317 -10.20 16.92 -16.09
CA THR A 317 -10.12 17.31 -17.50
C THR A 317 -10.56 18.77 -17.70
N LEU A 318 -10.27 19.34 -18.87
CA LEU A 318 -10.61 20.74 -19.17
C LEU A 318 -12.14 20.96 -19.18
N ASP A 319 -12.88 20.02 -19.73
CA ASP A 319 -14.34 20.12 -19.85
C ASP A 319 -15.02 20.00 -18.49
N GLU A 320 -14.61 19.05 -17.66
CA GLU A 320 -15.08 18.92 -16.28
C GLU A 320 -14.78 20.17 -15.44
N TYR A 321 -13.58 20.74 -15.57
CA TYR A 321 -13.24 21.98 -14.88
C TYR A 321 -14.20 23.11 -15.27
N ARG A 322 -14.44 23.30 -16.56
CA ARG A 322 -15.34 24.33 -17.10
C ARG A 322 -16.77 24.12 -16.64
N GLU A 323 -17.24 22.88 -16.63
CA GLU A 323 -18.62 22.56 -16.28
C GLU A 323 -18.91 22.61 -14.78
N ARG A 324 -17.95 22.18 -13.95
CA ARG A 324 -18.20 21.89 -12.53
C ARG A 324 -17.51 22.86 -11.56
N ILE A 325 -16.35 23.42 -11.94
CA ILE A 325 -15.54 24.27 -11.05
C ILE A 325 -15.60 25.74 -11.47
N GLU A 326 -15.43 26.04 -12.77
CA GLU A 326 -15.39 27.40 -13.29
C GLU A 326 -16.73 28.13 -13.16
N LYS A 327 -17.85 27.40 -13.28
CA LYS A 327 -19.20 27.94 -13.11
C LYS A 327 -19.55 28.31 -11.67
N ASP A 328 -18.80 27.84 -10.67
CA ASP A 328 -19.05 28.13 -9.26
C ASP A 328 -18.08 29.21 -8.73
N PRO A 329 -18.55 30.46 -8.52
CA PRO A 329 -17.69 31.56 -8.08
C PRO A 329 -17.03 31.34 -6.71
N ALA A 330 -17.58 30.46 -5.86
CA ALA A 330 -16.97 30.16 -4.56
C ALA A 330 -15.69 29.32 -4.72
N LEU A 331 -15.69 28.40 -5.69
CA LEU A 331 -14.58 27.49 -5.97
C LEU A 331 -13.55 28.13 -6.90
N GLU A 332 -14.00 28.82 -7.95
CA GLU A 332 -13.14 29.51 -8.93
C GLU A 332 -12.21 30.56 -8.26
N ARG A 333 -12.65 31.14 -7.15
CA ARG A 333 -11.86 32.09 -6.33
C ARG A 333 -10.85 31.42 -5.39
N ARG A 334 -10.85 30.09 -5.27
CA ARG A 334 -9.96 29.30 -4.41
C ARG A 334 -9.00 28.43 -5.19
N PHE A 335 -9.35 28.07 -6.41
CA PHE A 335 -8.51 27.29 -7.30
C PHE A 335 -7.69 28.13 -8.27
N GLN A 336 -6.57 27.57 -8.69
CA GLN A 336 -5.71 28.09 -9.74
C GLN A 336 -5.40 26.98 -10.73
N GLN A 337 -5.71 27.22 -12.01
CA GLN A 337 -5.43 26.27 -13.08
C GLN A 337 -3.92 26.10 -13.30
N VAL A 338 -3.50 24.85 -13.49
CA VAL A 338 -2.17 24.42 -13.92
C VAL A 338 -2.37 23.43 -15.07
N LEU A 339 -2.04 23.84 -16.28
CA LEU A 339 -2.20 23.00 -17.47
C LEU A 339 -1.08 21.95 -17.50
N VAL A 340 -1.47 20.68 -17.68
CA VAL A 340 -0.55 19.55 -17.87
C VAL A 340 -0.77 19.03 -19.28
N GLY A 341 0.17 19.34 -20.16
CA GLY A 341 0.11 18.92 -21.57
C GLY A 341 0.63 17.50 -21.77
N GLU A 342 0.18 16.88 -22.86
CA GLU A 342 0.80 15.67 -23.41
C GLU A 342 2.29 15.97 -23.70
N PRO A 343 3.23 15.14 -23.22
CA PRO A 343 4.64 15.30 -23.52
C PRO A 343 4.93 15.03 -25.00
N THR A 344 6.05 15.55 -25.49
CA THR A 344 6.49 15.23 -26.85
C THR A 344 6.95 13.77 -26.96
N VAL A 345 7.13 13.27 -28.18
CA VAL A 345 7.71 11.94 -28.40
C VAL A 345 9.10 11.84 -27.78
N GLU A 346 9.92 12.89 -27.91
CA GLU A 346 11.28 12.94 -27.33
C GLU A 346 11.24 12.91 -25.80
N ASP A 347 10.36 13.70 -25.19
CA ASP A 347 10.14 13.70 -23.74
C ASP A 347 9.64 12.34 -23.26
N THR A 348 8.75 11.70 -24.02
CA THR A 348 8.24 10.36 -23.70
C THR A 348 9.34 9.31 -23.76
N ILE A 349 10.25 9.39 -24.73
CA ILE A 349 11.43 8.52 -24.78
C ILE A 349 12.29 8.71 -23.53
N ALA A 350 12.48 9.96 -23.08
CA ALA A 350 13.22 10.23 -21.84
C ALA A 350 12.51 9.66 -20.60
N ILE A 351 11.17 9.78 -20.53
CA ILE A 351 10.35 9.17 -19.48
C ILE A 351 10.53 7.64 -19.47
N LEU A 352 10.36 7.00 -20.63
CA LEU A 352 10.53 5.56 -20.81
C LEU A 352 11.92 5.07 -20.40
N ARG A 353 12.97 5.83 -20.71
CA ARG A 353 14.35 5.53 -20.28
C ARG A 353 14.51 5.59 -18.77
N GLY A 354 13.86 6.55 -18.12
CA GLY A 354 13.92 6.72 -16.67
C GLY A 354 13.21 5.60 -15.89
N ILE A 355 12.14 5.04 -16.45
CA ILE A 355 11.41 3.92 -15.81
C ILE A 355 11.89 2.54 -16.30
N LYS A 356 12.74 2.49 -17.34
CA LYS A 356 13.19 1.25 -18.01
C LYS A 356 13.64 0.17 -17.02
N GLU A 357 14.54 0.52 -16.09
CA GLU A 357 15.15 -0.46 -15.18
C GLU A 357 14.10 -1.12 -14.27
N LYS A 358 13.08 -0.39 -13.84
CA LYS A 358 11.98 -0.93 -13.02
C LYS A 358 11.14 -1.95 -13.78
N TYR A 359 10.81 -1.67 -15.04
CA TYR A 359 10.06 -2.61 -15.89
C TYR A 359 10.90 -3.84 -16.25
N GLU A 360 12.20 -3.67 -16.51
CA GLU A 360 13.11 -4.80 -16.73
C GLU A 360 13.22 -5.70 -15.50
N ALA A 361 13.32 -5.13 -14.30
CA ALA A 361 13.35 -5.89 -13.05
C ALA A 361 12.03 -6.64 -12.83
N HIS A 362 10.89 -5.95 -12.94
CA HIS A 362 9.56 -6.53 -12.75
C HIS A 362 9.27 -7.70 -13.70
N HIS A 363 9.53 -7.52 -15.00
CA HIS A 363 9.25 -8.54 -16.01
C HIS A 363 10.40 -9.52 -16.23
N LYS A 364 11.57 -9.28 -15.64
CA LYS A 364 12.79 -10.08 -15.81
C LYS A 364 13.16 -10.24 -17.29
N VAL A 365 13.08 -9.14 -18.04
CA VAL A 365 13.46 -9.04 -19.45
C VAL A 365 14.44 -7.88 -19.67
N GLU A 366 15.00 -7.79 -20.87
CA GLU A 366 15.81 -6.65 -21.29
C GLU A 366 15.05 -5.82 -22.34
N ILE A 367 14.97 -4.52 -22.12
CA ILE A 367 14.27 -3.56 -22.96
C ILE A 367 15.30 -2.72 -23.70
N THR A 368 15.43 -2.93 -25.00
CA THR A 368 16.38 -2.17 -25.83
C THR A 368 15.94 -0.71 -25.99
N ASP A 369 16.88 0.22 -26.17
CA ASP A 369 16.55 1.63 -26.41
C ASP A 369 15.70 1.81 -27.69
N ALA A 370 15.98 1.00 -28.72
CA ALA A 370 15.20 0.98 -29.95
C ALA A 370 13.73 0.60 -29.70
N ALA A 371 13.45 -0.29 -28.75
CA ALA A 371 12.08 -0.64 -28.37
C ALA A 371 11.35 0.54 -27.70
N LEU A 372 12.04 1.32 -26.86
CA LEU A 372 11.46 2.52 -26.23
C LEU A 372 11.12 3.60 -27.27
N VAL A 373 12.03 3.85 -28.21
CA VAL A 373 11.81 4.77 -29.33
C VAL A 373 10.63 4.32 -30.19
N ALA A 374 10.54 3.02 -30.49
CA ALA A 374 9.44 2.45 -31.25
C ALA A 374 8.11 2.58 -30.49
N ALA A 375 8.07 2.26 -29.20
CA ALA A 375 6.87 2.38 -28.38
C ALA A 375 6.33 3.82 -28.37
N ALA A 376 7.19 4.81 -28.13
CA ALA A 376 6.78 6.22 -28.15
C ALA A 376 6.32 6.68 -29.54
N THR A 377 7.08 6.36 -30.59
CA THR A 377 6.79 6.84 -31.95
C THR A 377 5.54 6.18 -32.54
N LEU A 378 5.40 4.86 -32.38
CA LEU A 378 4.28 4.10 -32.94
C LEU A 378 2.99 4.36 -32.18
N SER A 379 3.03 4.42 -30.84
CA SER A 379 1.84 4.76 -30.05
C SER A 379 1.34 6.18 -30.35
N HIS A 380 2.25 7.14 -30.49
CA HIS A 380 1.89 8.51 -30.87
C HIS A 380 1.19 8.55 -32.24
N ARG A 381 1.69 7.79 -33.22
CA ARG A 381 1.17 7.79 -34.58
C ARG A 381 -0.12 6.99 -34.79
N TYR A 382 -0.25 5.84 -34.14
CA TYR A 382 -1.31 4.86 -34.46
C TYR A 382 -2.37 4.70 -33.37
N ILE A 383 -2.17 5.28 -32.18
CA ILE A 383 -3.15 5.25 -31.09
C ILE A 383 -3.61 6.70 -30.79
N PRO A 384 -4.57 7.25 -31.56
CA PRO A 384 -5.00 8.63 -31.42
C PRO A 384 -5.97 8.88 -30.25
N GLY A 385 -6.62 7.83 -29.72
CA GLY A 385 -7.60 7.92 -28.63
C GLY A 385 -7.03 7.95 -27.22
N ARG A 386 -5.70 7.89 -27.08
CA ARG A 386 -4.96 7.94 -25.80
C ARG A 386 -3.78 8.88 -25.93
N GLN A 387 -3.31 9.41 -24.80
CA GLN A 387 -2.24 10.39 -24.73
C GLN A 387 -0.93 9.75 -24.26
N LEU A 388 0.20 10.33 -24.67
CA LEU A 388 1.49 10.09 -24.06
C LEU A 388 1.53 10.67 -22.63
N PRO A 389 2.35 10.13 -21.71
CA PRO A 389 3.21 8.96 -21.90
C PRO A 389 2.47 7.62 -21.71
N ASP A 390 1.26 7.62 -21.16
CA ASP A 390 0.50 6.42 -20.76
C ASP A 390 0.47 5.32 -21.83
N LYS A 391 0.02 5.63 -23.04
CA LYS A 391 -0.05 4.63 -24.13
C LYS A 391 1.30 4.03 -24.53
N ALA A 392 2.40 4.75 -24.33
CA ALA A 392 3.74 4.25 -24.67
C ALA A 392 4.28 3.34 -23.56
N ILE A 393 4.01 3.70 -22.30
CA ILE A 393 4.32 2.87 -21.12
C ILE A 393 3.57 1.55 -21.22
N ASP A 394 2.27 1.60 -21.51
CA ASP A 394 1.41 0.44 -21.68
C ASP A 394 1.91 -0.52 -22.77
N LEU A 395 2.36 0.00 -23.93
CA LEU A 395 2.95 -0.84 -24.98
C LEU A 395 4.26 -1.53 -24.53
N VAL A 396 5.10 -0.84 -23.75
CA VAL A 396 6.33 -1.44 -23.22
C VAL A 396 6.01 -2.52 -22.20
N ASP A 397 5.02 -2.28 -21.34
CA ASP A 397 4.54 -3.22 -20.33
C ASP A 397 3.94 -4.49 -20.98
N GLU A 398 3.03 -4.31 -21.94
CA GLU A 398 2.39 -5.40 -22.67
C GLU A 398 3.41 -6.24 -23.45
N ALA A 399 4.36 -5.60 -24.13
CA ALA A 399 5.42 -6.30 -24.85
C ALA A 399 6.35 -7.09 -23.90
N SER A 400 6.68 -6.52 -22.75
CA SER A 400 7.54 -7.15 -21.74
C SER A 400 6.85 -8.36 -21.09
N SER A 401 5.58 -8.21 -20.71
CA SER A 401 4.75 -9.27 -20.16
C SER A 401 4.60 -10.44 -21.15
N ARG A 402 4.32 -10.13 -22.41
CA ARG A 402 4.22 -11.15 -23.46
C ARG A 402 5.54 -11.91 -23.65
N LEU A 403 6.68 -11.20 -23.71
CA LEU A 403 7.98 -11.86 -23.83
C LEU A 403 8.28 -12.75 -22.62
N ARG A 404 7.93 -12.29 -21.41
CA ARG A 404 8.09 -13.10 -20.20
C ARG A 404 7.27 -14.40 -20.25
N MET A 405 6.02 -14.31 -20.71
CA MET A 405 5.17 -15.50 -20.92
C MET A 405 5.77 -16.46 -21.95
N GLU A 406 6.34 -15.95 -23.04
CA GLU A 406 7.02 -16.75 -24.07
C GLU A 406 8.28 -17.46 -23.49
N ILE A 407 9.05 -16.78 -22.63
CA ILE A 407 10.23 -17.36 -21.95
C ILE A 407 9.82 -18.46 -20.96
N ASP A 408 8.74 -18.26 -20.21
CA ASP A 408 8.26 -19.23 -19.23
C ASP A 408 7.60 -20.46 -19.86
N SER A 409 7.16 -20.34 -21.13
CA SER A 409 6.54 -21.40 -21.91
C SER A 409 7.57 -22.27 -22.63
N SER A 410 7.23 -23.55 -22.81
CA SER A 410 8.06 -24.47 -23.60
C SER A 410 8.14 -24.00 -25.05
N PRO A 411 9.35 -23.87 -25.64
CA PRO A 411 9.51 -23.56 -27.05
C PRO A 411 8.79 -24.57 -27.94
N VAL A 412 8.24 -24.08 -29.07
CA VAL A 412 7.49 -24.92 -30.02
C VAL A 412 8.31 -26.15 -30.46
N GLU A 413 9.61 -25.98 -30.67
CA GLU A 413 10.53 -27.07 -31.04
C GLU A 413 10.59 -28.18 -29.98
N ILE A 414 10.61 -27.82 -28.70
CA ILE A 414 10.59 -28.76 -27.57
C ILE A 414 9.22 -29.47 -27.51
N ASP A 415 8.13 -28.72 -27.65
CA ASP A 415 6.78 -29.27 -27.62
C ASP A 415 6.49 -30.23 -28.78
N GLU A 416 7.02 -29.96 -29.98
CA GLU A 416 6.93 -30.85 -31.14
C GLU A 416 7.75 -32.12 -30.96
N LEU A 417 8.99 -32.00 -30.48
CA LEU A 417 9.86 -33.14 -30.17
C LEU A 417 9.28 -34.01 -29.06
N ARG A 418 8.76 -33.41 -28.00
CA ARG A 418 8.13 -34.13 -26.88
C ARG A 418 6.91 -34.92 -27.35
N ARG A 419 6.01 -34.31 -28.13
CA ARG A 419 4.88 -35.02 -28.77
C ARG A 419 5.36 -36.14 -29.71
N GLY A 420 6.46 -35.94 -30.42
CA GLY A 420 7.10 -36.96 -31.26
C GLY A 420 7.59 -38.17 -30.45
N VAL A 421 8.33 -37.91 -29.37
CA VAL A 421 8.83 -38.93 -28.44
C VAL A 421 7.68 -39.71 -27.80
N ASP A 422 6.60 -39.04 -27.38
CA ASP A 422 5.45 -39.70 -26.76
C ASP A 422 4.71 -40.63 -27.74
N ARG A 423 4.57 -40.22 -29.01
CA ARG A 423 4.01 -41.10 -30.06
C ARG A 423 4.86 -42.35 -30.27
N LEU A 424 6.18 -42.20 -30.36
CA LEU A 424 7.09 -43.35 -30.51
C LEU A 424 7.05 -44.25 -29.27
N LYS A 425 6.98 -43.72 -28.06
CA LYS A 425 6.80 -44.54 -26.83
C LYS A 425 5.50 -45.34 -26.85
N MET A 426 4.40 -44.76 -27.32
CA MET A 426 3.13 -45.50 -27.44
C MET A 426 3.21 -46.62 -28.48
N GLU A 427 3.86 -46.38 -29.62
CA GLU A 427 4.09 -47.39 -30.66
C GLU A 427 5.04 -48.50 -30.16
N GLU A 428 6.10 -48.14 -29.42
CA GLU A 428 6.98 -49.11 -28.73
C GLU A 428 6.18 -50.03 -27.82
N LEU A 429 5.30 -49.47 -26.98
CA LEU A 429 4.50 -50.22 -26.02
C LEU A 429 3.54 -51.22 -26.70
N HIS A 430 3.03 -50.88 -27.88
CA HIS A 430 2.18 -51.78 -28.67
C HIS A 430 2.99 -52.92 -29.28
N LEU A 431 4.15 -52.62 -29.85
CA LEU A 431 5.00 -53.61 -30.51
C LEU A 431 5.76 -54.51 -29.53
N GLN A 432 5.88 -54.11 -28.27
CA GLN A 432 6.69 -54.82 -27.26
C GLN A 432 6.24 -56.26 -26.98
N ASN A 433 4.97 -56.58 -27.22
CA ASN A 433 4.38 -57.89 -26.98
C ASN A 433 4.16 -58.71 -28.25
N GLU A 434 4.46 -58.16 -29.43
CA GLU A 434 4.33 -58.85 -30.71
C GLU A 434 5.52 -59.78 -30.95
N THR A 435 5.28 -60.93 -31.58
CA THR A 435 6.28 -62.00 -31.73
C THR A 435 6.67 -62.33 -33.17
N ASP A 436 6.05 -61.68 -34.17
CA ASP A 436 6.42 -61.87 -35.57
C ASP A 436 7.71 -61.13 -35.94
N ASP A 437 8.49 -61.71 -36.84
CA ASP A 437 9.82 -61.20 -37.23
C ASP A 437 9.77 -59.73 -37.74
N ALA A 438 8.68 -59.33 -38.42
CA ALA A 438 8.54 -57.97 -38.95
C ALA A 438 8.30 -56.94 -37.82
N SER A 439 7.51 -57.29 -36.81
CA SER A 439 7.31 -56.45 -35.61
C SER A 439 8.58 -56.31 -34.78
N VAL A 440 9.39 -57.37 -34.65
CA VAL A 440 10.68 -57.33 -33.95
C VAL A 440 11.66 -56.39 -34.67
N ASP A 441 11.80 -56.51 -35.99
CA ASP A 441 12.64 -55.62 -36.82
C ASP A 441 12.18 -54.15 -36.75
N ARG A 442 10.86 -53.92 -36.71
CA ARG A 442 10.27 -52.58 -36.59
C ARG A 442 10.54 -51.99 -35.20
N LEU A 443 10.39 -52.78 -34.15
CA LEU A 443 10.66 -52.38 -32.77
C LEU A 443 12.11 -51.96 -32.57
N GLU A 444 13.07 -52.67 -33.18
CA GLU A 444 14.49 -52.31 -33.09
C GLU A 444 14.77 -50.93 -33.75
N LYS A 445 14.26 -50.71 -34.96
CA LYS A 445 14.38 -49.41 -35.65
C LYS A 445 13.70 -48.28 -34.88
N LEU A 446 12.53 -48.56 -34.31
CA LEU A 446 11.77 -47.59 -33.53
C LEU A 446 12.50 -47.20 -32.25
N ARG A 447 13.12 -48.16 -31.56
CA ARG A 447 13.95 -47.89 -30.38
C ARG A 447 15.16 -47.03 -30.69
N ALA A 448 15.80 -47.25 -31.84
CA ALA A 448 16.89 -46.39 -32.30
C ALA A 448 16.40 -44.96 -32.55
N GLU A 449 15.30 -44.77 -33.29
CA GLU A 449 14.72 -43.44 -33.54
C GLU A 449 14.26 -42.76 -32.24
N LEU A 450 13.67 -43.52 -31.32
CA LEU A 450 13.24 -43.03 -30.01
C LEU A 450 14.45 -42.56 -29.19
N ALA A 451 15.55 -43.30 -29.20
CA ALA A 451 16.79 -42.91 -28.50
C ALA A 451 17.35 -41.60 -29.05
N ASP A 452 17.46 -41.46 -30.37
CA ASP A 452 17.95 -40.24 -31.03
C ASP A 452 17.09 -39.01 -30.70
N LYS A 453 15.76 -39.16 -30.77
CA LYS A 453 14.83 -38.07 -30.44
C LYS A 453 14.82 -37.74 -28.95
N GLN A 454 14.96 -38.72 -28.07
CA GLN A 454 15.08 -38.50 -26.62
C GLN A 454 16.36 -37.75 -26.27
N GLU A 455 17.49 -38.09 -26.90
CA GLU A 455 18.76 -37.38 -26.69
C GLU A 455 18.65 -35.92 -27.14
N THR A 456 18.08 -35.69 -28.33
CA THR A 456 17.83 -34.34 -28.86
C THR A 456 16.91 -33.54 -27.94
N LEU A 457 15.80 -34.14 -27.49
CA LEU A 457 14.85 -33.51 -26.57
C LEU A 457 15.54 -33.13 -25.25
N ARG A 458 16.28 -34.05 -24.63
CA ARG A 458 17.01 -33.79 -23.38
C ARG A 458 18.02 -32.66 -23.54
N ALA A 459 18.74 -32.61 -24.65
CA ALA A 459 19.71 -31.55 -24.91
C ALA A 459 19.04 -30.18 -25.02
N LEU A 460 17.90 -30.09 -25.72
CA LEU A 460 17.14 -28.85 -25.83
C LEU A 460 16.47 -28.43 -24.51
N GLU A 461 15.89 -29.38 -23.77
CA GLU A 461 15.32 -29.12 -22.45
C GLU A 461 16.38 -28.60 -21.47
N GLN A 462 17.55 -29.23 -21.42
CA GLN A 462 18.65 -28.76 -20.56
C GLN A 462 19.14 -27.36 -20.94
N ARG A 463 19.25 -27.08 -22.24
CA ARG A 463 19.64 -25.76 -22.72
C ARG A 463 18.61 -24.70 -22.33
N TRP A 464 17.33 -24.98 -22.55
CA TRP A 464 16.24 -24.07 -22.21
C TRP A 464 16.17 -23.80 -20.70
N GLU A 465 16.26 -24.84 -19.86
CA GLU A 465 16.31 -24.68 -18.40
C GLU A 465 17.52 -23.85 -17.95
N ALA A 466 18.69 -24.04 -18.58
CA ALA A 466 19.88 -23.25 -18.28
C ALA A 466 19.72 -21.77 -18.68
N GLU A 467 19.17 -21.49 -19.86
CA GLU A 467 18.89 -20.13 -20.34
C GLU A 467 17.85 -19.44 -19.43
N LYS A 468 16.77 -20.14 -19.07
CA LYS A 468 15.73 -19.65 -18.15
C LYS A 468 16.27 -19.38 -16.75
N ALA A 469 17.08 -20.28 -16.20
CA ALA A 469 17.73 -20.09 -14.90
C ALA A 469 18.66 -18.87 -14.93
N SER A 470 19.45 -18.70 -16.00
CA SER A 470 20.33 -17.54 -16.17
C SER A 470 19.54 -16.21 -16.20
N LEU A 471 18.41 -16.16 -16.91
CA LEU A 471 17.56 -14.97 -16.98
C LEU A 471 16.95 -14.62 -15.62
N ASN A 472 16.49 -15.62 -14.86
CA ASN A 472 15.94 -15.39 -13.52
C ASN A 472 17.00 -14.82 -12.57
N VAL A 473 18.24 -15.34 -12.62
CA VAL A 473 19.37 -14.81 -11.83
C VAL A 473 19.66 -13.36 -12.20
N VAL A 474 19.65 -13.00 -13.49
CA VAL A 474 19.83 -11.61 -13.93
C VAL A 474 18.71 -10.71 -13.39
N GLY A 475 17.45 -11.18 -13.41
CA GLY A 475 16.32 -10.46 -12.82
C GLY A 475 16.48 -10.20 -11.33
N GLU A 476 16.83 -11.23 -10.55
CA GLU A 476 17.09 -11.11 -9.10
C GLU A 476 18.25 -10.16 -8.79
N ILE A 477 19.30 -10.16 -9.62
CA ILE A 477 20.41 -9.21 -9.47
C ILE A 477 19.94 -7.78 -9.74
N LYS A 478 19.10 -7.55 -10.77
CA LYS A 478 18.53 -6.22 -11.06
C LYS A 478 17.63 -5.72 -9.93
N GLU A 479 16.76 -6.57 -9.39
CA GLU A 479 15.93 -6.26 -8.22
C GLU A 479 16.81 -5.83 -7.02
N ARG A 480 17.87 -6.59 -6.72
CA ARG A 480 18.82 -6.25 -5.65
C ARG A 480 19.59 -4.95 -5.92
N ILE A 481 19.95 -4.67 -7.16
CA ILE A 481 20.60 -3.40 -7.53
C ILE A 481 19.66 -2.23 -7.26
N ASP A 482 18.39 -2.35 -7.61
CA ASP A 482 17.36 -1.33 -7.36
C ASP A 482 17.17 -1.10 -5.85
N GLU A 483 17.05 -2.17 -5.06
CA GLU A 483 17.00 -2.10 -3.59
C GLU A 483 18.20 -1.37 -2.98
N VAL A 484 19.41 -1.71 -3.45
CA VAL A 484 20.64 -1.08 -2.97
C VAL A 484 20.71 0.39 -3.37
N ARG A 485 20.29 0.75 -4.59
CA ARG A 485 20.22 2.15 -5.04
C ARG A 485 19.24 2.96 -4.20
N MET A 486 18.03 2.43 -3.96
CA MET A 486 17.04 3.07 -3.09
C MET A 486 17.60 3.28 -1.67
N ALA A 487 18.31 2.30 -1.12
CA ALA A 487 18.96 2.41 0.18
C ALA A 487 20.10 3.45 0.19
N ALA A 488 20.90 3.54 -0.88
CA ALA A 488 21.95 4.54 -1.02
C ALA A 488 21.38 5.96 -1.10
N GLU A 489 20.35 6.18 -1.91
CA GLU A 489 19.66 7.47 -2.01
C GLU A 489 19.01 7.89 -0.69
N ARG A 490 18.47 6.92 0.06
CA ARG A 490 17.96 7.16 1.41
C ARG A 490 19.07 7.58 2.37
N ALA A 491 20.17 6.84 2.43
CA ALA A 491 21.31 7.17 3.29
C ALA A 491 21.90 8.55 2.97
N GLN A 492 22.02 8.89 1.68
CA GLN A 492 22.50 10.20 1.22
C GLN A 492 21.56 11.32 1.69
N ARG A 493 20.24 11.12 1.62
CA ARG A 493 19.24 12.09 2.10
C ARG A 493 19.25 12.25 3.61
N GLU A 494 19.46 11.16 4.36
CA GLU A 494 19.56 11.17 5.82
C GLU A 494 20.90 11.74 6.34
N GLY A 495 21.85 12.02 5.43
CA GLY A 495 23.17 12.55 5.76
C GLY A 495 24.17 11.48 6.21
N ASP A 496 23.82 10.19 6.12
CA ASP A 496 24.72 9.07 6.35
C ASP A 496 25.56 8.80 5.09
N LEU A 497 26.56 9.67 4.90
CA LEU A 497 27.46 9.61 3.75
C LEU A 497 28.34 8.35 3.76
N GLU A 498 28.58 7.74 4.93
CA GLU A 498 29.36 6.50 5.05
C GLU A 498 28.58 5.31 4.51
N THR A 499 27.32 5.14 4.94
CA THR A 499 26.45 4.09 4.42
C THR A 499 26.16 4.30 2.93
N ALA A 500 25.92 5.54 2.49
CA ALA A 500 25.71 5.84 1.08
C ALA A 500 26.92 5.43 0.22
N ALA A 501 28.13 5.84 0.60
CA ALA A 501 29.36 5.51 -0.12
C ALA A 501 29.71 4.02 -0.10
N ARG A 502 29.22 3.25 0.88
CA ARG A 502 29.38 1.79 0.93
C ARG A 502 28.40 1.06 0.02
N LEU A 503 27.22 1.61 -0.22
CA LEU A 503 26.15 1.02 -1.02
C LEU A 503 26.27 1.35 -2.52
N THR A 504 26.83 2.52 -2.86
CA THR A 504 27.22 2.92 -4.23
C THR A 504 28.58 2.38 -4.62
#